data_AF-A0A399ZGS2-F1
#
_entry.id   AF-A0A399ZGS2-F1
#
_cell.length_a   1.000
_cell.length_b   1.000
_cell.length_c   1.000
_cell.angle_alpha   90.00
_cell.angle_beta   90.00
_cell.angle_gamma   90.00
#
_symmetry.space_group_name_H-M   'P 1'
#
loop_
_entity.id
_entity.type
_entity.pdbx_description
1 polymer ?
#
loop_
_entity_poly.entity_id
_entity_poly.type
_entity_poly.pdbx_seq_one_letter_code
_entity_poly.pdbx_strand_id
1 'polypeptide(L)'
;MATLLIQHALVLATFDSRRREISDGGLFVRDNVIEQVGATSDLPPTADRVINARDMVILPGLVNTHHHLYQTLTRAVPAAQNAVLFDWL
;
A
#
# COMPACT_ATOMS: atom_id res chain seq x y z
N MET A 1 10.58 8.76 -19.20
CA MET A 1 10.30 8.54 -17.78
C MET A 1 8.82 8.28 -17.67
N ALA A 2 8.44 7.15 -17.08
CA ALA A 2 7.03 6.77 -16.97
C ALA A 2 6.39 7.50 -15.79
N THR A 3 5.14 7.93 -15.94
CA THR A 3 4.41 8.66 -14.90
C THR A 3 3.14 7.93 -14.51
N LEU A 4 2.84 7.96 -13.20
CA LEU A 4 1.62 7.40 -12.63
C LEU A 4 0.94 8.46 -11.77
N LEU A 5 -0.35 8.66 -11.99
CA LEU A 5 -1.22 9.46 -11.13
C LEU A 5 -2.24 8.54 -10.47
N ILE A 6 -2.31 8.56 -9.14
CA ILE A 6 -3.40 7.96 -8.38
C ILE A 6 -4.19 9.11 -7.76
N GLN A 7 -5.48 9.20 -8.05
CA GLN A 7 -6.30 10.36 -7.72
C GLN A 7 -7.69 9.99 -7.20
N HIS A 8 -8.35 10.94 -6.56
CA HIS A 8 -9.69 10.82 -6.00
C HIS A 8 -9.87 9.74 -4.93
N ALA A 9 -8.82 9.45 -4.15
CA ALA A 9 -8.97 8.56 -3.00
C ALA A 9 -10.01 9.11 -2.02
N LEU A 10 -10.82 8.24 -1.41
CA LEU A 10 -11.69 8.63 -0.30
C LEU A 10 -10.86 9.35 0.78
N VAL A 11 -9.75 8.72 1.15
CA VAL A 11 -8.70 9.29 2.00
C VAL A 11 -7.34 8.76 1.56
N LEU A 12 -6.33 9.65 1.48
CA LEU A 12 -4.92 9.27 1.44
C LEU A 12 -4.32 9.52 2.83
N ALA A 13 -3.97 8.45 3.53
CA ALA A 13 -3.29 8.53 4.82
C ALA A 13 -1.78 8.53 4.60
N THR A 14 -1.11 9.64 4.94
CA THR A 14 0.31 9.86 4.56
C THR A 14 1.30 9.19 5.51
N PHE A 15 0.94 9.06 6.79
CA PHE A 15 1.87 8.73 7.88
C PHE A 15 3.12 9.64 7.92
N ASP A 16 3.04 10.87 7.40
CA ASP A 16 4.11 11.85 7.54
C ASP A 16 4.20 12.37 8.99
N SER A 17 5.19 13.23 9.28
CA SER A 17 5.40 13.78 10.63
C SER A 17 4.20 14.58 11.17
N ARG A 18 3.33 15.06 10.29
CA ARG A 18 2.11 15.78 10.62
C ARG A 18 0.87 14.87 10.65
N ARG A 19 1.03 13.58 10.37
CA ARG A 19 -0.04 12.57 10.32
C ARG A 19 -1.21 13.02 9.45
N ARG A 20 -0.91 13.61 8.28
CA ARG A 20 -1.97 14.09 7.37
C ARG A 20 -2.81 12.93 6.83
N GLU A 21 -4.11 13.14 6.83
CA GLU A 21 -5.12 12.37 6.11
C GLU A 21 -5.78 13.32 5.12
N ILE A 22 -5.68 13.03 3.82
CA ILE A 22 -6.09 13.93 2.76
C ILE A 22 -7.34 13.35 2.09
N SER A 23 -8.49 13.98 2.33
CA SER A 23 -9.74 13.68 1.62
C SER A 23 -9.63 14.06 0.15
N ASP A 24 -10.22 13.28 -0.75
CA ASP A 24 -10.05 13.43 -2.21
C ASP A 24 -8.55 13.48 -2.60
N GLY A 25 -7.73 12.72 -1.89
CA GLY A 25 -6.27 12.75 -1.97
C GLY A 25 -5.73 11.94 -3.15
N GLY A 26 -4.47 12.22 -3.48
CA GLY A 26 -3.74 11.50 -4.50
C GLY A 26 -2.23 11.65 -4.39
N LEU A 27 -1.54 10.98 -5.31
CA LEU A 27 -0.10 11.07 -5.48
C LEU A 27 0.30 10.98 -6.95
N PHE A 28 1.38 11.67 -7.28
CA PHE A 28 2.03 11.62 -8.59
C PHE A 28 3.40 10.97 -8.46
N VAL A 29 3.67 9.98 -9.30
CA VAL A 29 4.90 9.18 -9.31
C VAL A 29 5.59 9.39 -10.64
N ARG A 30 6.91 9.54 -10.59
CA ARG A 30 7.79 9.45 -11.75
C ARG A 30 8.74 8.28 -11.57
N ASP A 31 8.71 7.38 -12.52
CA ASP A 31 9.41 6.10 -12.51
C ASP A 31 9.05 5.29 -11.24
N ASN A 32 9.90 5.29 -10.21
CA ASN A 32 9.69 4.59 -8.94
C ASN A 32 9.69 5.51 -7.71
N VAL A 33 9.61 6.82 -7.90
CA VAL A 33 9.67 7.82 -6.83
C VAL A 33 8.38 8.63 -6.79
N ILE A 34 7.78 8.72 -5.60
CA ILE A 34 6.64 9.62 -5.36
C ILE A 34 7.17 11.05 -5.42
N GLU A 35 6.73 11.81 -6.41
CA GLU A 35 7.16 13.18 -6.67
C GLU A 35 6.26 14.19 -5.95
N GLN A 36 4.94 13.92 -5.87
CA GLN A 36 3.97 14.78 -5.17
C GLN A 36 2.91 13.97 -4.43
N VAL A 37 2.46 14.52 -3.29
CA VAL A 37 1.36 13.99 -2.46
C VAL A 37 0.50 15.16 -1.99
N GLY A 38 -0.80 15.12 -2.26
CA GLY A 38 -1.69 16.24 -1.98
C GLY A 38 -3.16 15.94 -2.24
N ALA A 39 -3.99 16.99 -2.22
CA ALA A 39 -5.34 16.90 -2.73
C ALA A 39 -5.27 16.67 -4.25
N THR A 40 -6.24 15.95 -4.83
CA THR A 40 -6.25 15.68 -6.27
C THR A 40 -6.21 16.95 -7.11
N SER A 41 -6.84 18.03 -6.63
CA SER A 41 -6.83 19.35 -7.28
C SER A 41 -5.43 19.96 -7.44
N ASP A 42 -4.48 19.55 -6.61
CA ASP A 42 -3.14 20.14 -6.54
C ASP A 42 -2.11 19.33 -7.35
N LEU A 43 -2.53 18.18 -7.91
CA LEU A 43 -1.67 17.27 -8.67
C LEU A 43 -1.72 17.58 -10.18
N PRO A 44 -0.72 17.13 -10.96
CA PRO A 44 -0.78 17.21 -12.41
C PRO A 44 -2.06 16.56 -12.96
N PRO A 45 -2.72 17.16 -13.97
CA PRO A 45 -4.01 16.68 -14.46
C PRO A 45 -3.90 15.40 -15.31
N THR A 46 -2.70 15.02 -15.73
CA THR A 46 -2.43 13.88 -16.61
C THR A 46 -1.13 13.17 -16.24
N ALA A 47 -1.06 11.88 -16.59
CA ALA A 47 0.11 11.01 -16.49
C ALA A 47 0.00 9.92 -17.57
N ASP A 48 1.07 9.16 -17.82
CA ASP A 48 1.05 8.03 -18.76
C ASP A 48 0.06 6.94 -18.29
N ARG A 49 -0.08 6.77 -16.97
CA ARG A 49 -1.08 5.91 -16.34
C ARG A 49 -1.84 6.67 -15.26
N VAL A 50 -3.16 6.58 -15.29
CA VAL A 50 -4.03 7.18 -14.27
C VAL A 50 -4.86 6.09 -13.59
N ILE A 51 -4.92 6.14 -12.26
CA ILE A 51 -5.78 5.29 -11.43
C ILE A 51 -6.75 6.20 -10.68
N ASN A 52 -8.04 5.98 -10.89
CA ASN A 52 -9.08 6.61 -10.08
C ASN A 52 -9.36 5.73 -8.85
N ALA A 53 -9.05 6.24 -7.67
CA ALA A 53 -9.14 5.56 -6.38
C ALA A 53 -10.41 5.96 -5.60
N ARG A 54 -11.47 6.43 -6.28
CA ARG A 54 -12.76 6.74 -5.64
C ARG A 54 -13.23 5.59 -4.77
N ASP A 55 -13.70 5.93 -3.57
CA ASP A 55 -14.15 5.00 -2.53
C ASP A 55 -13.07 4.03 -2.01
N MET A 56 -11.79 4.25 -2.36
CA MET A 56 -10.64 3.53 -1.85
C MET A 56 -9.82 4.39 -0.89
N VAL A 57 -9.09 3.74 0.00
CA VAL A 57 -8.10 4.38 0.87
C VAL A 57 -6.70 4.10 0.33
N ILE A 58 -5.86 5.13 0.24
CA ILE A 58 -4.45 5.00 -0.08
C ILE A 58 -3.65 4.99 1.22
N LEU A 59 -2.80 3.97 1.37
CA LEU A 59 -1.90 3.77 2.49
C LEU A 59 -0.46 3.60 1.99
N PRO A 60 0.56 3.92 2.81
CA PRO A 60 1.91 3.44 2.57
C PRO A 60 1.90 1.90 2.52
N GLY A 61 2.75 1.33 1.68
CA GLY A 61 2.88 -0.13 1.59
C GLY A 61 3.23 -0.73 2.95
N LEU A 62 2.52 -1.79 3.34
CA LEU A 62 2.80 -2.49 4.60
C LEU A 62 4.18 -3.16 4.53
N VAL A 63 4.99 -2.98 5.58
CA VAL A 63 6.31 -3.61 5.70
C VAL A 63 6.18 -4.88 6.51
N ASN A 64 6.41 -6.03 5.88
CA ASN A 64 6.52 -7.31 6.58
C ASN A 64 7.97 -7.56 6.99
N THR A 65 8.26 -7.51 8.29
CA THR A 65 9.63 -7.62 8.83
C THR A 65 10.05 -9.05 9.17
N HIS A 66 9.14 -10.03 9.09
CA HIS A 66 9.44 -11.42 9.40
C HIS A 66 8.54 -12.39 8.61
N HIS A 67 9.12 -13.40 7.98
CA HIS A 67 8.35 -14.42 7.27
C HIS A 67 9.12 -15.72 7.11
N HIS A 68 8.39 -16.85 7.19
CA HIS A 68 8.88 -18.16 6.77
C HIS A 68 8.20 -18.54 5.46
N LEU A 69 8.73 -18.07 4.32
CA LEU A 69 8.05 -18.16 3.02
C LEU A 69 7.69 -19.59 2.62
N TYR A 70 8.60 -20.54 2.82
CA TYR A 70 8.39 -21.94 2.44
C TYR A 70 7.24 -22.60 3.20
N GLN A 71 6.94 -22.16 4.42
CA GLN A 71 5.85 -22.71 5.23
C GLN A 71 4.46 -22.38 4.67
N THR A 72 4.37 -21.52 3.65
CA THR A 72 3.12 -21.28 2.91
C THR A 72 2.57 -22.57 2.29
N LEU A 73 3.43 -23.53 1.94
CA LEU A 73 3.04 -24.82 1.35
C LEU A 73 2.36 -25.77 2.34
N THR A 74 2.51 -25.52 3.64
CA THR A 74 2.05 -26.42 4.72
C THR A 74 1.13 -25.71 5.71
N ARG A 75 0.36 -24.73 5.22
CA ARG A 75 -0.64 -24.05 6.04
C ARG A 75 -1.73 -25.02 6.49
N ALA A 76 -2.11 -24.94 7.76
CA ALA A 76 -3.21 -25.71 8.36
C ALA A 76 -3.07 -27.25 8.29
N VAL A 77 -1.84 -27.79 8.23
CA VAL A 77 -1.61 -29.24 8.36
C VAL A 77 -2.21 -29.73 9.69
N PRO A 78 -3.14 -30.71 9.69
CA PRO A 78 -3.89 -31.10 10.90
C PRO A 78 -3.03 -31.46 12.11
N ALA A 79 -1.92 -32.17 11.88
CA ALA A 79 -0.98 -32.55 12.93
C ALA A 79 -0.28 -31.35 13.58
N ALA A 80 -0.14 -30.24 12.86
CA ALA A 80 0.56 -29.03 13.31
C ALA A 80 -0.37 -28.00 13.98
N GLN A 81 -1.69 -28.14 13.90
CA GLN A 81 -2.62 -27.11 14.38
C GLN A 81 -2.62 -26.96 15.91
N ASN A 82 -2.47 -28.07 16.63
CA ASN A 82 -2.55 -28.14 18.10
C ASN A 82 -1.25 -28.67 18.73
N ALA A 83 -0.17 -28.74 17.96
CA ALA A 83 1.15 -29.17 18.42
C ALA A 83 1.84 -28.05 19.23
N VAL A 84 2.66 -28.43 20.21
CA VAL A 84 3.58 -27.47 20.86
C VAL A 84 4.74 -27.14 19.91
N LEU A 85 5.49 -26.07 20.21
CA LEU A 85 6.52 -25.55 19.30
C LEU A 85 7.50 -26.62 18.79
N PHE A 86 8.01 -27.51 19.65
CA PHE A 86 8.99 -28.51 19.22
C PHE A 86 8.40 -29.68 18.44
N ASP A 87 7.11 -29.98 18.62
CA ASP A 87 6.40 -30.96 17.79
C ASP A 87 5.96 -30.36 16.45
N TRP A 88 5.89 -29.03 16.39
CA TRP A 88 5.52 -28.24 15.21
C TRP A 88 6.72 -27.95 14.28
N LEU A 89 7.90 -27.73 14.85
CA LEU A 89 9.16 -27.43 14.14
C LEU A 89 9.62 -28.60 13.27
#